data_AF-A0A916J2D1-F1
#
_entry.id   AF-A0A916J2D1-F1
#
_cell.length_a   1.000
_cell.length_b   1.000
_cell.length_c   1.000
_cell.angle_alpha   90.00
_cell.angle_beta   90.00
_cell.angle_gamma   90.00
#
_symmetry.space_group_name_H-M   'P 1'
#
loop_
_entity.id
_entity.type
_entity.pdbx_description
1 polymer ?
#
loop_
_entity_poly.entity_id
_entity_poly.type
_entity_poly.pdbx_seq_one_letter_code
_entity_poly.pdbx_strand_id
1 'polypeptide(L)'
;MLRRRWRQRKPRRLLLAEDKLAHAGNEVLLAGRLLERGAMRYTPAGIPVIEFRLAHASEQIEAGQSRQVECEMPCMALGQMAQLMADSKPGDGLTTKGFLAARSRNSRTLVLHVTQIEFLEGNENGFQT
;
A
#
# COMPACT_ATOMS: atom_id res chain seq x y z
N MET A 1 3.59 -24.22 -56.85
CA MET A 1 3.09 -24.38 -55.47
C MET A 1 2.96 -23.00 -54.80
N LEU A 2 1.75 -22.47 -54.64
CA LEU A 2 1.50 -21.17 -53.98
C LEU A 2 1.40 -21.35 -52.45
N ARG A 3 2.29 -20.70 -51.69
CA ARG A 3 2.16 -20.60 -50.22
C ARG A 3 1.26 -19.42 -49.86
N ARG A 4 0.02 -19.69 -49.44
CA ARG A 4 -0.88 -18.68 -48.88
C ARG A 4 -0.39 -18.25 -47.49
N ARG A 5 0.00 -16.99 -47.35
CA ARG A 5 0.38 -16.37 -46.07
C ARG A 5 -0.90 -16.07 -45.27
N TRP A 6 -1.16 -16.87 -44.25
CA TRP A 6 -2.24 -16.59 -43.29
C TRP A 6 -1.81 -15.44 -42.36
N ARG A 7 -2.42 -14.26 -42.50
CA ARG A 7 -2.32 -13.16 -41.53
C ARG A 7 -3.14 -13.54 -40.29
N GLN A 8 -2.45 -14.06 -39.27
CA GLN A 8 -3.00 -14.29 -37.92
C GLN A 8 -3.46 -12.96 -37.33
N ARG A 9 -4.77 -12.72 -37.25
CA ARG A 9 -5.33 -11.65 -36.40
C ARG A 9 -5.25 -12.15 -34.96
N LYS A 10 -4.37 -11.57 -34.15
CA LYS A 10 -4.28 -11.86 -32.70
C LYS A 10 -5.66 -11.64 -32.05
N PRO A 11 -6.12 -12.51 -31.14
CA PRO A 11 -7.38 -12.35 -30.40
C PRO A 11 -7.41 -11.04 -29.59
N ARG A 12 -8.53 -10.31 -29.59
CA ARG A 12 -8.74 -9.07 -28.79
C ARG A 12 -8.39 -9.22 -27.30
N ARG A 13 -8.47 -10.42 -26.74
CA ARG A 13 -8.14 -10.72 -25.34
C ARG A 13 -6.64 -10.63 -25.03
N LEU A 14 -5.78 -10.91 -26.01
CA LEU A 14 -4.32 -10.79 -25.88
C LEU A 14 -3.86 -9.32 -25.94
N LEU A 15 -4.53 -8.48 -26.74
CA LEU A 15 -4.25 -7.04 -26.79
C LEU A 15 -4.53 -6.35 -25.44
N LEU A 16 -5.59 -6.75 -24.73
CA LEU A 16 -5.94 -6.20 -23.40
C LEU A 16 -4.96 -6.56 -22.27
N ALA A 17 -4.21 -7.66 -22.40
CA ALA A 17 -3.21 -8.06 -21.41
C ALA A 17 -1.87 -7.35 -21.67
N GLU A 18 -1.50 -7.17 -22.95
CA GLU A 18 -0.34 -6.39 -23.38
C GLU A 18 -0.51 -4.89 -23.03
N ASP A 19 -1.72 -4.32 -23.14
CA ASP A 19 -2.02 -2.92 -22.79
C ASP A 19 -2.12 -2.64 -21.28
N LYS A 20 -2.45 -3.64 -20.45
CA LYS A 20 -2.59 -3.47 -18.98
C LYS A 20 -1.27 -3.16 -18.27
N LEU A 21 -0.14 -3.45 -18.91
CA LEU A 21 1.20 -3.22 -18.36
C LEU A 21 1.85 -1.93 -18.88
N ALA A 22 1.18 -1.19 -19.77
CA ALA A 22 1.74 0.02 -20.38
C ALA A 22 1.89 1.19 -19.40
N HIS A 23 1.19 1.16 -18.25
CA HIS A 23 1.21 2.20 -17.21
C HIS A 23 1.43 1.55 -15.83
N ALA A 24 2.65 1.04 -15.60
CA ALA A 24 2.99 0.24 -14.42
C ALA A 24 3.22 1.05 -13.13
N GLY A 25 3.10 2.38 -13.17
CA GLY A 25 3.38 3.24 -12.01
C GLY A 25 2.26 3.22 -10.97
N ASN A 26 2.48 2.53 -9.85
CA ASN A 26 1.68 2.67 -8.64
C ASN A 26 2.54 2.25 -7.45
N GLU A 27 3.24 3.23 -6.89
CA GLU A 27 4.07 3.06 -5.72
C GLU A 27 3.85 4.25 -4.80
N VAL A 28 3.65 3.99 -3.51
CA VAL A 28 3.53 5.01 -2.48
C VAL A 28 4.50 4.67 -1.36
N LEU A 29 5.30 5.65 -1.00
CA LEU A 29 6.09 5.67 0.22
C LEU A 29 5.48 6.73 1.14
N LEU A 30 5.01 6.32 2.32
CA LEU A 30 4.36 7.22 3.27
C LEU A 30 4.85 6.91 4.68
N ALA A 31 5.51 7.89 5.29
CA ALA A 31 5.88 7.86 6.70
C ALA A 31 4.79 8.51 7.56
N GLY A 32 4.64 8.07 8.79
CA GLY A 32 3.67 8.65 9.70
C GLY A 32 3.63 7.96 11.04
N ARG A 33 2.61 8.27 11.83
CA ARG A 33 2.32 7.58 13.09
C ARG A 33 1.09 6.71 12.95
N LEU A 34 1.14 5.53 13.57
CA LEU A 34 -0.01 4.65 13.66
C LEU A 34 -1.10 5.32 14.52
N LEU A 35 -2.27 5.58 13.94
CA LEU A 35 -3.41 6.12 14.70
C LEU A 35 -4.20 4.99 15.36
N GLU A 36 -4.52 3.96 14.59
CA GLU A 36 -5.33 2.84 15.02
C GLU A 36 -4.98 1.61 14.17
N ARG A 37 -5.15 0.42 14.76
CA ARG A 37 -5.14 -0.85 14.02
C ARG A 37 -6.33 -1.70 14.42
N GLY A 38 -6.87 -2.43 13.45
CA GLY A 38 -7.88 -3.44 13.69
C GLY A 38 -7.30 -4.71 14.31
N ALA A 39 -8.19 -5.65 14.59
CA ALA A 39 -7.80 -7.01 14.96
C ALA A 39 -7.27 -7.79 13.74
N MET A 40 -6.39 -8.76 13.99
CA MET A 40 -5.95 -9.71 12.98
C MET A 40 -7.14 -10.53 12.48
N ARG A 41 -7.31 -10.57 11.16
CA ARG A 41 -8.29 -11.39 10.44
C ARG A 41 -7.58 -12.29 9.44
N TYR A 42 -8.35 -13.17 8.80
CA TYR A 42 -7.82 -14.09 7.79
C TYR A 42 -8.73 -14.08 6.55
N THR A 43 -8.11 -14.18 5.37
CA THR A 43 -8.84 -14.45 4.13
C THR A 43 -9.34 -15.89 4.10
N PRO A 44 -10.25 -16.26 3.18
CA PRO A 44 -10.65 -17.66 2.99
C PRO A 44 -9.48 -18.62 2.68
N ALA A 45 -8.37 -18.10 2.15
CA ALA A 45 -7.15 -18.86 1.90
C ALA A 45 -6.21 -18.93 3.13
N GLY A 46 -6.65 -18.44 4.29
CA GLY A 46 -5.87 -18.44 5.54
C GLY A 46 -4.79 -17.35 5.60
N ILE A 47 -4.82 -16.34 4.73
CA ILE A 47 -3.81 -15.28 4.72
C ILE A 47 -4.14 -14.25 5.80
N PRO A 48 -3.23 -13.93 6.74
CA PRO A 48 -3.42 -12.88 7.73
C PRO A 48 -3.68 -11.52 7.09
N VAL A 49 -4.58 -10.73 7.67
CA VAL A 49 -4.92 -9.37 7.24
C VAL A 49 -5.10 -8.48 8.47
N ILE A 50 -4.44 -7.33 8.47
CA ILE A 50 -4.70 -6.23 9.41
C ILE A 50 -4.98 -4.97 8.60
N GLU A 51 -6.05 -4.28 8.98
CA GLU A 51 -6.31 -2.91 8.53
C GLU A 51 -5.85 -1.95 9.62
N PHE A 52 -5.30 -0.81 9.22
CA PHE A 52 -4.83 0.21 10.14
C PHE A 52 -4.93 1.59 9.49
N ARG A 53 -4.69 2.64 10.27
CA ARG A 53 -4.72 4.02 9.79
C ARG A 53 -3.44 4.74 10.17
N LEU A 54 -2.82 5.37 9.18
CA LEU A 54 -1.59 6.14 9.36
C LEU A 54 -1.91 7.64 9.33
N ALA A 55 -1.49 8.38 10.34
CA ALA A 55 -1.43 9.84 10.30
C ALA A 55 -0.09 10.28 9.76
N HIS A 56 -0.12 10.97 8.62
CA HIS A 56 1.04 11.63 8.05
C HIS A 56 0.97 13.13 8.34
N ALA A 57 2.09 13.69 8.78
CA ALA A 57 2.30 15.13 8.89
C ALA A 57 3.73 15.43 8.41
N SER A 58 3.88 16.38 7.50
CA SER A 58 5.19 16.78 6.96
C SER A 58 5.15 18.16 6.32
N GLU A 59 6.31 18.63 5.88
CA GLU A 59 6.47 19.77 5.00
C GLU A 59 6.96 19.30 3.62
N GLN A 60 6.31 19.78 2.56
CA GLN A 60 6.59 19.41 1.17
C GLN A 60 6.84 20.66 0.33
N ILE A 61 7.54 20.51 -0.79
CA ILE A 61 7.70 21.60 -1.78
C ILE A 61 6.67 21.43 -2.89
N GLU A 62 5.82 22.44 -3.08
CA GLU A 62 4.79 22.48 -4.12
C GLU A 62 4.90 23.82 -4.87
N ALA A 63 5.09 23.78 -6.20
CA ALA A 63 5.32 24.96 -7.03
C ALA A 63 6.44 25.90 -6.51
N GLY A 64 7.50 25.31 -5.94
CA GLY A 64 8.65 26.04 -5.39
C GLY A 64 8.42 26.67 -4.01
N GLN A 65 7.26 26.42 -3.38
CA GLN A 65 6.94 26.93 -2.05
C GLN A 65 6.77 25.79 -1.05
N SER A 66 7.11 26.08 0.19
CA SER A 66 6.94 25.13 1.29
C SER A 66 5.48 25.03 1.71
N ARG A 67 4.99 23.82 1.90
CA ARG A 67 3.60 23.53 2.26
C ARG A 67 3.54 22.48 3.37
N GLN A 68 2.82 22.81 4.43
CA GLN A 68 2.43 21.83 5.45
C GLN A 68 1.38 20.87 4.89
N VAL A 69 1.63 19.58 5.04
CA VAL A 69 0.79 18.49 4.53
C VAL A 69 0.41 17.58 5.69
N GLU A 70 -0.88 17.40 5.87
CA GLU A 70 -1.45 16.43 6.80
C GLU A 70 -2.42 15.53 6.05
N CYS A 71 -2.35 14.22 6.28
CA CYS A 71 -3.34 13.29 5.79
C CYS A 71 -3.48 12.05 6.66
N GLU A 72 -4.67 11.47 6.67
CA GLU A 72 -4.90 10.14 7.21
C GLU A 72 -5.05 9.14 6.08
N MET A 73 -4.23 8.10 6.08
CA MET A 73 -4.26 7.04 5.08
C MET A 73 -4.78 5.74 5.68
N PRO A 74 -5.93 5.24 5.22
CA PRO A 74 -6.33 3.86 5.47
C PRO A 74 -5.33 2.91 4.79
N CYS A 75 -4.81 1.96 5.56
CA CYS A 75 -3.83 0.99 5.11
C CYS A 75 -4.33 -0.45 5.31
N MET A 76 -3.83 -1.35 4.48
CA MET A 76 -4.07 -2.79 4.60
C MET A 76 -2.76 -3.55 4.43
N ALA A 77 -2.42 -4.34 5.43
CA ALA A 77 -1.29 -5.25 5.40
C ALA A 77 -1.80 -6.70 5.29
N LEU A 78 -1.09 -7.53 4.54
CA LEU A 78 -1.37 -8.96 4.39
C LEU A 78 -0.12 -9.81 4.70
N GLY A 79 -0.34 -11.07 5.08
CA GLY A 79 0.74 -12.03 5.29
C GLY A 79 1.74 -11.56 6.36
N GLN A 80 3.03 -11.55 6.02
CA GLN A 80 4.08 -11.13 6.94
C GLN A 80 3.91 -9.68 7.43
N MET A 81 3.47 -8.77 6.55
CA MET A 81 3.25 -7.36 6.96
C MET A 81 2.12 -7.25 7.98
N ALA A 82 1.08 -8.09 7.86
CA ALA A 82 0.02 -8.13 8.85
C ALA A 82 0.52 -8.68 10.20
N GLN A 83 1.44 -9.63 10.18
CA GLN A 83 2.07 -10.16 11.40
C GLN A 83 2.94 -9.10 12.08
N LEU A 84 3.77 -8.36 11.33
CA LEU A 84 4.56 -7.24 11.87
C LEU A 84 3.67 -6.17 12.51
N MET A 85 2.53 -5.84 11.88
CA MET A 85 1.59 -4.87 12.45
C MET A 85 0.84 -5.38 13.68
N ALA A 86 0.81 -6.68 13.96
CA ALA A 86 0.09 -7.23 15.11
C ALA A 86 0.65 -6.71 16.44
N ASP A 87 1.97 -6.48 16.50
CA ASP A 87 2.68 -6.05 17.70
C ASP A 87 2.80 -4.52 17.81
N SER A 88 2.45 -3.79 16.76
CA SER A 88 2.46 -2.31 16.76
C SER A 88 1.37 -1.71 17.65
N LYS A 89 1.61 -0.50 18.14
CA LYS A 89 0.73 0.26 19.04
C LYS A 89 0.42 1.64 18.46
N PRO A 90 -0.79 2.19 18.69
CA PRO A 90 -1.07 3.59 18.40
C PRO A 90 0.02 4.51 18.95
N GLY A 91 0.52 5.42 18.12
CA GLY A 91 1.64 6.31 18.42
C GLY A 91 2.97 5.89 17.77
N ASP A 92 3.14 4.61 17.43
CA ASP A 92 4.37 4.11 16.79
C ASP A 92 4.66 4.87 15.48
N GLY A 93 5.92 5.27 15.30
CA GLY A 93 6.39 5.84 14.04
C GLY A 93 6.73 4.74 13.05
N LEU A 94 6.25 4.85 11.81
CA LEU A 94 6.59 3.91 10.75
C LEU A 94 6.62 4.56 9.37
N THR A 95 7.45 3.99 8.50
CA THR A 95 7.45 4.21 7.06
C THR A 95 6.80 3.00 6.38
N THR A 96 5.82 3.25 5.52
CA THR A 96 5.15 2.22 4.74
C THR A 96 5.45 2.40 3.27
N LYS A 97 5.66 1.28 2.57
CA LYS A 97 5.74 1.23 1.11
C LYS A 97 4.65 0.32 0.56
N GLY A 98 4.06 0.68 -0.57
CA GLY A 98 2.98 -0.11 -1.15
C GLY A 98 2.39 0.48 -2.42
N PHE A 99 1.13 0.18 -2.67
CA PHE A 99 0.36 0.68 -3.81
C PHE A 99 -1.07 1.03 -3.40
N LEU A 100 -1.70 1.98 -4.10
CA LEU A 100 -3.09 2.38 -3.83
C LEU A 100 -4.08 1.51 -4.61
N ALA A 101 -5.16 1.13 -3.96
CA ALA A 101 -6.33 0.55 -4.59
C ALA A 101 -7.62 1.05 -3.95
N ALA A 102 -8.75 0.88 -4.63
CA ALA A 102 -10.05 1.03 -4.01
C ALA A 102 -10.25 -0.07 -2.97
N ARG A 103 -10.77 0.29 -1.78
CA ARG A 103 -11.06 -0.65 -0.66
C ARG A 103 -11.87 -1.88 -1.10
N SER A 104 -12.78 -1.70 -2.05
CA SER A 104 -13.59 -2.74 -2.66
C SER A 104 -14.00 -2.31 -4.06
N ARG A 105 -14.53 -3.24 -4.84
CA ARG A 105 -14.96 -3.00 -6.24
C ARG A 105 -15.91 -1.80 -6.41
N ASN A 106 -16.72 -1.51 -5.40
CA ASN A 106 -17.72 -0.44 -5.43
C ASN A 106 -17.36 0.74 -4.51
N SER A 107 -16.17 0.74 -3.91
CA SER A 107 -15.72 1.80 -3.01
C SER A 107 -14.97 2.89 -3.78
N ARG A 108 -15.22 4.15 -3.42
CA ARG A 108 -14.37 5.29 -3.83
C ARG A 108 -13.25 5.59 -2.84
N THR A 109 -13.27 4.96 -1.67
CA THR A 109 -12.23 5.08 -0.65
C THR A 109 -10.98 4.34 -1.10
N LEU A 110 -9.87 5.07 -1.17
CA LEU A 110 -8.54 4.50 -1.39
C LEU A 110 -8.01 3.86 -0.11
N VAL A 111 -7.25 2.79 -0.29
CA VAL A 111 -6.48 2.10 0.75
C VAL A 111 -5.08 1.89 0.22
N LEU A 112 -4.08 2.15 1.05
CA LEU A 112 -2.69 1.78 0.80
C LEU A 112 -2.50 0.30 1.13
N HIS A 113 -2.29 -0.51 0.11
CA HIS A 113 -1.87 -1.91 0.27
C HIS A 113 -0.38 -1.96 0.52
N VAL A 114 -0.01 -2.31 1.75
CA VAL A 114 1.36 -2.21 2.24
C VAL A 114 2.14 -3.48 1.90
N THR A 115 3.29 -3.30 1.26
CA THR A 115 4.23 -4.35 0.89
C THR A 115 5.51 -4.33 1.72
N GLN A 116 5.85 -3.18 2.33
CA GLN A 116 6.98 -3.04 3.25
C GLN A 116 6.64 -2.09 4.40
N ILE A 117 7.16 -2.38 5.58
CA ILE A 117 7.03 -1.56 6.79
C ILE A 117 8.41 -1.46 7.43
N GLU A 118 8.79 -0.24 7.77
CA GLU A 118 9.98 0.07 8.56
C GLU A 118 9.52 0.88 9.77
N PHE A 119 9.69 0.33 10.96
CA PHE A 119 9.40 1.09 12.19
C PHE A 119 10.55 2.06 12.47
N LEU A 120 10.21 3.28 12.83
CA LEU A 120 11.17 4.20 13.42
C LEU A 120 11.49 3.65 14.81
N GLU A 121 12.73 3.21 15.02
CA GLU A 121 13.17 2.71 16.33
C GLU A 121 12.91 3.78 17.41
N GLY A 122 11.87 3.55 18.20
CA GLY A 122 11.63 4.23 19.45
C GLY A 122 12.33 3.47 20.56
N ASN A 123 13.32 4.10 21.18
CA ASN A 123 14.03 3.60 22.35
C ASN A 123 13.06 3.47 23.54
N GLU A 124 12.36 2.33 23.67
CA GLU A 124 11.47 2.03 24.80
C GLU A 124 12.20 1.47 26.04
N ASN A 125 13.50 1.74 26.24
CA ASN A 125 14.26 1.28 27.44
C ASN A 125 14.93 2.43 28.23
N GLY A 126 14.18 3.49 28.50
CA GLY A 126 14.64 4.64 29.29
C GLY A 126 13.95 4.83 30.64
N PHE A 127 13.73 3.76 31.42
CA PHE A 127 13.48 3.91 32.86
C PHE A 127 14.65 3.30 33.63
N GLN A 128 15.67 4.13 33.90
CA GLN A 128 16.49 3.95 35.09
C GLN A 128 15.69 4.47 36.28
N THR A 129 15.22 3.57 37.14
CA THR A 129 15.15 3.81 38.59
C THR A 129 15.26 2.46 39.30
#